data_AF-A0A0M9WTU7-F1
#
_entry.id   AF-A0A0M9WTU7-F1
#
_cell.length_a   1.000
_cell.length_b   1.000
_cell.length_c   1.000
_cell.angle_alpha   90.00
_cell.angle_beta   90.00
_cell.angle_gamma   90.00
#
_symmetry.space_group_name_H-M   'P 1'
#
loop_
_entity.id
_entity.type
_entity.pdbx_description
1 polymer ?
#
loop_
_entity_poly.entity_id
_entity_poly.type
_entity_poly.pdbx_seq_one_letter_code
_entity_poly.pdbx_strand_id
1 'polypeptide(L)' 'MKNYETINEEVFEMNMAKEDNFNNSEVLYYLEEMISMGAEENYESEAYQDIKQHGKVKSSSLKKIKRNMFKLYNEKF' A
#
# COMPACT_ATOMS: atom_id res chain seq x y z
N MET A 1 -17.78 -8.28 -14.38
CA MET A 1 -17.90 -8.21 -12.90
C MET A 1 -16.63 -7.54 -12.37
N LYS A 2 -16.76 -6.55 -11.48
CA LYS A 2 -15.59 -5.86 -10.90
C LYS A 2 -15.03 -6.71 -9.75
N ASN A 3 -13.79 -7.17 -9.87
CA ASN A 3 -13.11 -7.96 -8.84
C ASN A 3 -12.65 -7.03 -7.71
N TYR A 4 -13.39 -7.04 -6.60
CA TYR A 4 -12.96 -6.46 -5.33
C TYR A 4 -12.61 -7.61 -4.41
N GLU A 5 -11.40 -7.61 -3.86
CA GLU A 5 -11.02 -8.54 -2.80
C GLU A 5 -11.28 -7.94 -1.42
N THR A 6 -11.40 -8.81 -0.42
CA THR A 6 -11.61 -8.47 0.98
C THR A 6 -10.35 -8.89 1.73
N ILE A 7 -9.89 -8.03 2.63
CA ILE A 7 -8.71 -8.32 3.45
C ILE A 7 -9.17 -9.25 4.57
N ASN A 8 -9.02 -10.56 4.38
CA ASN A 8 -9.09 -11.52 5.48
C ASN A 8 -7.66 -11.86 5.92
N GLU A 9 -7.47 -11.85 7.24
CA GLU A 9 -6.24 -12.19 7.94
C GLU A 9 -5.95 -13.68 7.81
N GLU A 10 -4.98 -14.06 6.96
CA GLU A 10 -4.22 -15.30 7.15
C GLU A 10 -2.74 -15.03 6.89
N VAL A 11 -1.97 -15.03 7.98
CA VAL A 11 -0.51 -15.08 7.96
C VAL A 11 -0.12 -16.53 7.69
N PHE A 12 0.47 -16.83 6.53
CA PHE A 12 1.21 -18.09 6.34
C PHE A 12 2.42 -17.93 5.40
N GLU A 13 3.59 -18.10 6.02
CA GLU A 13 4.88 -18.64 5.56
C GLU A 13 5.56 -18.16 4.26
N MET A 14 6.69 -17.49 4.51
CA MET A 14 7.98 -17.55 3.80
C MET A 14 8.03 -18.37 2.49
N ASN A 15 7.99 -17.68 1.35
CA ASN A 15 9.07 -17.61 0.35
C ASN A 15 8.52 -17.05 -0.97
N MET A 16 9.13 -15.95 -1.43
CA MET A 16 8.88 -15.14 -2.65
C MET A 16 8.14 -13.80 -2.41
N ALA A 17 8.79 -12.73 -2.87
CA ALA A 17 8.34 -11.33 -2.93
C ALA A 17 8.18 -10.57 -1.60
N LYS A 18 9.28 -10.01 -1.07
CA LYS A 18 9.26 -8.93 -0.05
C LYS A 18 8.39 -7.72 -0.46
N GLU A 19 8.06 -7.60 -1.75
CA GLU A 19 7.19 -6.57 -2.31
C GLU A 19 5.74 -6.72 -1.83
N ASP A 20 5.28 -7.90 -1.40
CA ASP A 20 3.88 -8.14 -1.01
C ASP A 20 3.61 -8.19 0.50
N ASN A 21 4.66 -8.10 1.34
CA ASN A 21 4.55 -8.25 2.79
C ASN A 21 4.00 -7.05 3.55
N PHE A 22 3.76 -5.91 2.87
CA PHE A 22 3.18 -4.75 3.54
C PHE A 22 1.69 -4.97 3.82
N ASN A 23 1.34 -4.94 5.10
CA ASN A 23 -0.04 -4.97 5.55
C ASN A 23 -0.71 -3.60 5.36
N ASN A 24 -2.04 -3.54 5.50
CA ASN A 24 -2.78 -2.31 5.25
C ASN A 24 -2.42 -1.16 6.20
N SER A 25 -2.04 -1.46 7.44
CA SER A 25 -1.64 -0.44 8.40
C SER A 25 -0.32 0.20 7.99
N GLU A 26 0.64 -0.58 7.49
CA GLU A 26 1.90 -0.06 6.95
C GLU A 26 1.69 0.77 5.68
N VAL A 27 0.79 0.32 4.80
CA VAL A 27 0.41 1.08 3.59
C VAL A 27 -0.25 2.40 3.97
N LEU A 28 -1.18 2.39 4.92
CA LEU A 28 -1.86 3.61 5.36
C LEU A 28 -0.88 4.57 6.02
N TYR A 29 0.01 4.07 6.88
CA TYR A 29 1.05 4.87 7.52
C TYR A 29 1.96 5.52 6.48
N TYR A 30 2.42 4.77 5.48
CA TYR A 30 3.22 5.31 4.38
C TYR A 30 2.49 6.44 3.64
N LEU A 31 1.21 6.24 3.32
CA LEU A 31 0.42 7.27 2.63
C LEU A 31 0.25 8.53 3.49
N GLU A 32 0.01 8.37 4.79
CA GLU A 32 -0.10 9.49 5.74
C GLU A 32 1.23 10.25 5.85
N GLU A 33 2.37 9.55 5.87
CA GLU A 33 3.69 10.18 5.84
C GLU A 33 3.90 10.97 4.54
N MET A 34 3.68 10.36 3.37
CA MET A 34 3.88 11.04 2.08
C MET A 34 3.03 12.32 1.96
N ILE A 35 1.76 12.24 2.36
CA ILE A 35 0.83 13.37 2.36
C ILE A 35 1.29 14.45 3.36
N SER A 36 1.71 14.06 4.57
CA SER A 36 2.17 15.02 5.57
C SER A 36 3.43 15.78 5.13
N MET A 37 4.26 15.13 4.30
CA MET A 37 5.47 15.70 3.72
C MET A 37 5.21 16.52 2.44
N GLY A 38 3.99 16.48 1.90
CA GLY A 38 3.67 17.07 0.59
C GLY A 38 4.46 16.41 -0.56
N ALA A 39 4.85 15.15 -0.37
CA ALA A 39 5.68 14.37 -1.29
C ALA A 39 4.90 13.27 -2.01
N GLU A 40 3.58 13.20 -1.79
CA GLU A 40 2.71 12.20 -2.39
C GLU A 40 2.53 12.45 -3.90
N GLU A 41 2.43 11.36 -4.65
CA GLU A 41 1.94 11.41 -6.02
C GLU A 41 0.41 11.35 -6.06
N ASN A 42 -0.22 11.84 -7.14
CA ASN A 42 -1.68 11.83 -7.30
C ASN A 42 -2.35 10.48 -7.03
N TYR A 43 -1.70 9.37 -7.40
CA TYR A 43 -2.23 8.02 -7.21
C TYR A 43 -2.18 7.55 -5.74
N GLU A 44 -1.30 8.14 -4.93
CA GLU A 44 -1.18 7.92 -3.48
C GLU A 44 -2.27 8.72 -2.75
N SER A 45 -2.52 9.96 -3.18
CA SER A 45 -3.66 10.75 -2.68
C SER A 45 -4.99 10.05 -2.99
N GLU A 46 -5.18 9.55 -4.21
CA GLU A 46 -6.36 8.78 -4.60
C GLU A 46 -6.50 7.50 -3.77
N ALA A 47 -5.41 6.76 -3.59
CA ALA A 47 -5.40 5.56 -2.77
C ALA A 47 -5.76 5.83 -1.31
N TYR A 48 -5.27 6.93 -0.73
CA TYR A 48 -5.60 7.33 0.62
C TYR A 48 -7.10 7.64 0.78
N GLN A 49 -7.68 8.36 -0.17
CA GLN A 49 -9.12 8.64 -0.18
C GLN A 49 -9.96 7.37 -0.35
N ASP A 50 -9.58 6.47 -1.28
CA ASP A 50 -10.23 5.19 -1.48
C ASP A 50 -10.25 4.35 -0.19
N ILE A 51 -9.12 4.32 0.55
CA ILE A 51 -9.03 3.61 1.82
C ILE A 51 -9.93 4.27 2.89
N LYS A 52 -9.92 5.60 3.02
CA LYS A 52 -10.78 6.29 4.01
C LYS A 52 -12.28 6.15 3.71
N GLN A 53 -12.67 6.14 2.44
CA GLN A 53 -14.08 6.08 2.02
C GLN A 53 -14.62 4.65 1.93
N HIS A 54 -13.80 3.70 1.51
CA HIS A 54 -14.25 2.36 1.14
C HIS A 54 -13.52 1.23 1.88
N GLY A 55 -12.47 1.55 2.64
CA GLY A 55 -11.62 0.54 3.30
C GLY A 55 -10.86 -0.35 2.31
N LYS A 56 -10.76 0.08 1.04
CA LYS A 56 -10.19 -0.70 -0.06
C LYS A 56 -9.41 0.22 -0.99
N VAL A 57 -8.51 -0.34 -1.79
CA VAL A 57 -7.72 0.40 -2.77
C VAL A 57 -7.65 -0.37 -4.08
N LYS A 58 -7.45 0.32 -5.20
CA LYS A 58 -7.22 -0.33 -6.50
C LYS A 58 -5.93 -1.14 -6.48
N SER A 59 -5.97 -2.38 -6.96
CA SER A 59 -4.80 -3.29 -6.98
C SER A 59 -3.60 -2.72 -7.73
N SER A 60 -3.84 -1.96 -8.81
CA SER A 60 -2.79 -1.27 -9.56
C SER A 60 -2.06 -0.22 -8.72
N SER A 61 -2.82 0.56 -7.94
CA SER A 61 -2.28 1.58 -7.03
C SER A 61 -1.54 0.91 -5.88
N LEU A 62 -2.13 -0.13 -5.27
CA LEU A 62 -1.51 -0.88 -4.18
C LEU A 62 -0.14 -1.44 -4.58
N LYS A 63 -0.06 -2.08 -5.76
CA LYS A 63 1.20 -2.64 -6.26
C LYS A 63 2.28 -1.58 -6.44
N LYS A 64 1.90 -0.38 -6.92
CA LYS A 64 2.84 0.73 -7.09
C LYS A 64 3.27 1.32 -5.73
N ILE A 65 2.34 1.45 -4.78
CA ILE A 65 2.63 1.88 -3.40
C ILE A 65 3.62 0.92 -2.73
N LYS A 66 3.31 -0.37 -2.72
CA LYS A 66 4.18 -1.39 -2.13
C LYS A 66 5.58 -1.40 -2.75
N ARG A 67 5.69 -1.18 -4.06
CA ARG A 67 6.97 -0.99 -4.77
C ARG A 67 7.78 0.20 -4.27
N ASN A 68 7.12 1.35 -4.12
CA ASN A 68 7.77 2.56 -3.63
C ASN A 68 8.21 2.40 -2.17
N MET A 69 7.34 1.84 -1.32
CA MET A 69 7.69 1.47 0.05
C MET A 69 8.92 0.57 0.08
N PHE A 70 8.95 -0.51 -0.71
CA PHE A 70 10.09 -1.43 -0.77
C PHE A 70 11.40 -0.72 -1.17
N LYS A 71 11.37 0.18 -2.15
CA LYS A 71 12.55 0.96 -2.54
C LYS A 71 13.07 1.83 -1.40
N LEU A 72 12.18 2.60 -0.76
CA LEU A 72 12.54 3.46 0.36
C LEU A 72 13.11 2.68 1.55
N TYR A 73 12.57 1.49 1.82
CA TYR A 73 13.12 0.61 2.85
C TYR A 73 14.55 0.15 2.53
N ASN A 74 14.85 -0.23 1.28
CA ASN A 74 16.19 -0.72 0.91
C ASN A 74 17.20 0.40 0.66
N GLU A 75 16.78 1.63 0.35
CA GLU A 75 17.71 2.77 0.28
C GLU A 75 18.21 3.22 1.67
N LYS A 76 17.53 2.80 2.75
CA LYS A 76 17.92 3.08 4.14
C LYS A 76 18.89 2.04 4.75
N PHE A 77 19.26 0.99 4.02
CA PHE A 77 20.22 -0.05 4.43
C PHE A 77 21.42 -0.10 3.46
#